data_AF-A0AA41VEX0-F1
#
_entry.id   AF-A0AA41VEX0-F1
#
_cell.length_a   1.000
_cell.length_b   1.000
_cell.length_c   1.000
_cell.angle_alpha   90.00
_cell.angle_beta   90.00
_cell.angle_gamma   90.00
#
_symmetry.space_group_name_H-M   'P 1'
#
loop_
_entity.id
_entity.type
_entity.pdbx_description
1 polymer ?
#
loop_
_entity_poly.entity_id
_entity_poly.type
_entity_poly.pdbx_seq_one_letter_code
_entity_poly.pdbx_strand_id
1 'polypeptide(L)' 'MGDGFDAHGSTSIHSSNIGFQLLKKCGWKEGTGLGVSEQGMLEPIEGHIKNDKSGIGLEKVNDKCMQHPASKGKRQT' A
#
# COMPACT_ATOMS: atom_id res chain seq x y z
N MET A 1 3.71 26.18 12.29
CA MET A 1 2.70 25.45 11.52
C MET A 1 3.01 23.98 11.71
N GLY A 2 2.11 23.23 12.34
CA GLY A 2 2.31 21.82 12.65
C GLY A 2 1.76 20.96 11.51
N ASP A 3 2.64 20.22 10.85
CA ASP A 3 2.27 19.31 9.77
C ASP A 3 2.02 17.92 10.36
N GLY A 4 0.81 17.74 10.90
CA GLY A 4 0.30 16.42 11.27
C GLY A 4 -0.14 15.68 10.02
N PHE A 5 0.70 14.78 9.50
CA PHE A 5 0.23 13.72 8.61
C PHE A 5 -0.61 12.77 9.46
N ASP A 6 -1.92 13.01 9.52
CA ASP A 6 -2.87 12.11 10.17
C ASP A 6 -2.78 10.74 9.50
N ALA A 7 -2.32 9.76 10.28
CA ALA A 7 -2.21 8.37 9.88
C ALA A 7 -3.59 7.81 9.52
N HIS A 8 -3.97 7.91 8.25
CA HIS A 8 -5.17 7.31 7.66
C HIS A 8 -4.97 5.78 7.51
N GLY A 9 -4.63 5.12 8.60
CA GLY A 9 -4.41 3.67 8.66
C GLY A 9 -4.97 3.02 9.92
N SER A 10 -5.53 3.79 10.86
CA SER A 10 -5.99 3.29 12.16
C SER A 10 -7.10 4.12 12.81
N THR A 11 -7.85 4.89 12.01
CA THR A 11 -9.00 5.67 12.52
C THR A 11 -10.27 4.87 12.35
N SER A 12 -10.93 4.53 13.47
CA SER A 12 -12.24 3.88 13.46
C SER A 12 -13.27 4.67 12.63
N ILE A 13 -14.19 3.98 11.95
CA ILE A 13 -15.19 4.62 11.10
C ILE A 13 -16.10 5.52 11.95
N HIS A 14 -16.17 6.81 11.63
CA HIS A 14 -17.00 7.77 12.37
C HIS A 14 -18.50 7.43 12.33
N SER A 15 -19.20 7.69 13.43
CA SER A 15 -20.65 7.40 13.57
C SER A 15 -21.56 8.21 12.64
N SER A 16 -21.09 9.38 12.19
CA SER A 16 -21.79 10.19 11.17
C SER A 16 -21.75 9.57 9.78
N ASN A 17 -20.86 8.61 9.53
CA ASN A 17 -20.76 7.92 8.25
C ASN A 17 -22.00 7.03 8.01
N ILE A 18 -22.60 7.15 6.83
CA ILE A 18 -23.79 6.37 6.46
C ILE A 18 -23.49 4.86 6.50
N GLY A 19 -22.33 4.44 6.02
CA GLY A 19 -21.87 3.05 6.05
C GLY A 19 -21.75 2.50 7.46
N PHE A 20 -21.24 3.29 8.41
CA PHE A 20 -21.22 2.92 9.83
C PHE A 20 -22.62 2.60 10.36
N GLN A 21 -23.58 3.50 10.10
CA GLN A 21 -24.96 3.32 10.54
C GLN A 21 -25.62 2.09 9.92
N LEU A 22 -25.33 1.82 8.64
CA LEU A 22 -25.83 0.64 7.94
C LEU A 22 -25.27 -0.65 8.54
N LEU A 23 -23.95 -0.71 8.78
CA LEU A 23 -23.31 -1.87 9.42
C LEU A 23 -23.95 -2.17 10.78
N LYS A 24 -24.10 -1.14 11.62
CA LYS A 24 -24.76 -1.27 12.94
C LYS A 24 -26.19 -1.79 12.81
N LYS A 25 -26.98 -1.30 11.85
CA LYS A 25 -28.35 -1.78 11.59
C LYS A 25 -28.39 -3.24 11.13
N CYS A 26 -27.38 -3.69 10.39
CA CYS A 26 -27.23 -5.08 9.97
C CYS A 26 -26.70 -6.00 11.08
N GLY A 27 -26.50 -5.49 12.30
CA GLY A 27 -26.06 -6.28 13.44
C GLY A 27 -24.55 -6.34 13.65
N TRP A 28 -23.76 -5.60 12.87
CA TRP A 28 -22.32 -5.48 13.11
C TRP A 28 -22.05 -4.65 14.37
N LYS A 29 -20.97 -5.01 15.10
CA LYS A 29 -20.54 -4.33 16.32
C LYS A 29 -19.22 -3.61 16.06
N GLU A 30 -19.11 -2.42 16.63
CA GLU A 30 -17.89 -1.64 16.51
C GLU A 30 -16.73 -2.37 17.21
N GLY A 31 -15.57 -2.42 16.57
CA GLY A 31 -14.41 -3.14 17.07
C GLY A 31 -14.40 -4.66 16.80
N THR A 32 -15.43 -5.21 16.13
CA THR A 32 -15.46 -6.64 15.75
C THR A 32 -15.26 -6.83 14.26
N GLY A 33 -14.69 -7.98 13.88
CA GLY A 33 -14.55 -8.36 12.49
C GLY A 33 -15.89 -8.65 11.83
N LEU A 34 -15.90 -8.69 10.50
CA LEU A 34 -17.08 -9.09 9.73
C LEU A 34 -17.20 -10.62 9.63
N GLY A 35 -18.40 -11.12 9.33
CA GLY A 35 -18.68 -12.54 9.17
C GLY A 35 -19.29 -13.21 10.42
N VAL A 36 -19.74 -14.46 10.27
CA VAL A 36 -20.50 -15.18 11.30
C VAL A 36 -19.74 -15.33 12.61
N SER A 37 -18.42 -15.52 12.53
CA SER A 37 -17.54 -15.71 13.69
C SER A 37 -16.65 -14.49 13.93
N GLU A 38 -17.04 -13.31 13.41
CA GLU A 38 -16.27 -12.06 13.53
C GLU A 38 -14.82 -12.20 12.99
N GLN A 39 -14.60 -13.11 12.05
CA GLN A 39 -13.25 -13.50 11.57
C GLN A 39 -12.66 -12.53 10.54
N GLY A 40 -13.46 -11.58 10.05
CA GLY A 40 -13.02 -10.56 9.11
C GLY A 40 -11.98 -9.63 9.75
N MET A 41 -11.08 -9.13 8.93
CA MET A 41 -10.02 -8.24 9.39
C MET A 41 -10.58 -6.90 9.88
N LEU A 42 -10.01 -6.40 10.97
CA LEU A 42 -10.39 -5.13 11.60
C LEU A 42 -9.79 -3.93 10.87
N GLU A 43 -8.53 -4.07 10.47
CA GLU A 43 -7.77 -3.00 9.83
C GLU A 43 -7.79 -3.14 8.30
N PRO A 44 -7.76 -2.02 7.55
CA PRO A 44 -7.62 -2.07 6.11
C PRO A 44 -6.31 -2.72 5.66
N ILE A 45 -6.31 -3.40 4.51
CA ILE A 45 -5.06 -3.85 3.87
C ILE A 45 -4.34 -2.64 3.31
N GLU A 46 -3.05 -2.53 3.59
CA GLU A 46 -2.20 -1.53 2.96
C GLU A 46 -2.03 -1.82 1.47
N GLY A 47 -2.44 -0.86 0.63
CA GLY A 47 -2.17 -0.89 -0.80
C GLY A 47 -0.83 -0.24 -1.12
N HIS A 48 0.04 -0.96 -1.83
CA HIS A 48 1.28 -0.38 -2.37
C HIS A 48 1.04 0.26 -3.74
N ILE A 49 1.22 1.57 -3.84
CA ILE A 49 1.13 2.28 -5.11
C ILE A 49 2.42 2.06 -5.90
N LYS A 50 2.29 1.48 -7.10
CA LYS A 50 3.40 1.33 -8.05
C LYS A 50 3.59 2.65 -8.82
N ASN A 51 4.66 3.37 -8.51
CA ASN A 51 4.98 4.65 -9.14
C ASN A 51 5.83 4.50 -10.42
N ASP A 52 6.28 3.29 -10.75
CA ASP A 52 7.15 3.00 -11.88
C ASP A 52 6.43 2.24 -13.00
N LYS A 53 6.94 2.41 -14.23
CA LYS A 53 6.39 1.78 -15.44
C LYS A 53 7.00 0.40 -15.75
N SER A 54 7.76 -0.16 -14.80
CA SER A 54 8.40 -1.47 -14.98
C SER A 54 7.37 -2.59 -15.11
N GLY A 55 7.78 -3.74 -15.63
CA GLY A 55 7.00 -4.97 -15.53
C GLY A 55 6.87 -5.45 -14.09
N ILE A 56 5.89 -6.33 -13.82
CA ILE A 56 5.82 -7.06 -12.55
C ILE A 56 6.98 -8.07 -12.54
N GLY A 57 7.66 -8.22 -11.39
CA GLY A 57 8.79 -9.15 -11.26
C GLY A 57 10.16 -8.60 -11.66
N LEU A 58 10.25 -7.34 -12.09
CA LEU A 58 11.55 -6.68 -12.25
C LEU A 58 12.11 -6.32 -10.87
N GLU A 59 13.15 -7.03 -10.42
CA GLU A 59 13.90 -6.63 -9.24
C GLU A 59 14.57 -5.28 -9.54
N LYS A 60 14.35 -4.28 -8.67
CA LYS A 60 15.07 -3.02 -8.76
C LYS A 60 16.54 -3.35 -8.52
N VAL A 61 17.32 -3.40 -9.59
CA VAL A 61 18.77 -3.60 -9.49
C VAL A 61 19.31 -2.45 -8.65
N ASN A 62 19.64 -2.72 -7.39
CA ASN A 62 20.45 -1.80 -6.59
C ASN A 62 21.73 -1.55 -7.40
N ASP A 63 22.09 -0.29 -7.62
CA ASP A 63 23.15 0.19 -8.51
C ASP A 63 24.56 -0.33 -8.14
N LYS A 64 24.78 -1.64 -8.23
CA LYS A 64 26.04 -2.33 -7.97
C LYS A 64 26.47 -3.20 -9.14
N CYS A 65 25.67 -3.28 -10.21
CA CYS A 65 26.04 -3.97 -11.45
C CYS A 65 26.13 -3.01 -12.64
N MET A 66 26.91 -1.93 -12.48
CA MET A 66 27.43 -1.15 -13.61
C MET A 66 28.95 -1.22 -13.58
N GLN A 67 29.51 -2.39 -13.88
CA GLN A 67 30.85 -2.49 -14.43
C GLN A 67 30.86 -3.53 -15.56
N HIS A 68 30.27 -3.15 -16.69
CA HIS A 68 30.73 -3.68 -17.96
C HIS A 68 31.69 -2.64 -18.55
N PRO A 69 33.01 -2.89 -18.61
CA PRO A 69 33.94 -1.93 -19.19
C PRO A 69 33.64 -1.80 -20.68
N ALA A 70 33.27 -0.59 -21.10
CA ALA A 70 33.06 -0.26 -22.50
C ALA A 70 34.34 -0.53 -23.31
N SER A 71 34.32 -1.54 -24.19
CA SER A 71 35.35 -1.75 -25.20
C SER A 71 35.39 -0.55 -26.14
N LYS A 72 36.39 0.31 -26.00
CA LYS A 72 36.65 1.40 -26.95
C LYS A 72 37.41 0.83 -28.15
N GLY A 73 36.68 0.58 -29.24
CA GLY A 73 37.28 0.30 -30.54
C GLY A 73 38.12 1.49 -31.02
N LYS A 74 39.44 1.31 -31.11
CA LYS A 74 40.33 2.19 -31.89
C LYS A 74 40.48 1.59 -33.29
N ARG A 75 39.86 2.23 -34.29
CA ARG A 75 40.26 2.04 -35.69
C ARG A 75 41.50 2.89 -35.91
N GLN A 76 42.63 2.25 -36.20
CA GLN A 76 43.86 2.92 -36.61
C GLN A 76 43.94 2.89 -38.14
N THR A 77 44.31 4.04 -38.71
CA THR A 77 44.55 4.28 -40.13
C THR A 77 45.89 3.69 -40.57
#